data_AF-A0A1Y4AYV3-F1
#
_entry.id   AF-A0A1Y4AYV3-F1
#
_cell.length_a   1.000
_cell.length_b   1.000
_cell.length_c   1.000
_cell.angle_alpha   90.00
_cell.angle_beta   90.00
_cell.angle_gamma   90.00
#
_symmetry.space_group_name_H-M   'P 1'
#
loop_
_entity.id
_entity.type
_entity.pdbx_description
1 polymer ?
#
loop_
_entity_poly.entity_id
_entity_poly.type
_entity_poly.pdbx_seq_one_letter_code
_entity_poly.pdbx_strand_id
1 'polypeptide(L)'
;MTVLLWILAICLLVALIIHIRRSGEKEKIDKGFSFSYWRLSYRRKFIRTLWFIPLAVLDIILVHAAYRSYVITLVSGVFILAVILAQAIYNYKKWKEES
;
A
#
# COMPACT_ATOMS: atom_id res chain seq x y z
N MET A 1 11.27 13.11 16.30
CA MET A 1 10.10 13.20 15.39
C MET A 1 10.50 13.47 13.95
N THR A 2 11.28 14.51 13.65
CA THR A 2 11.76 14.82 12.29
C THR A 2 12.58 13.68 11.67
N VAL A 3 13.49 13.06 12.43
CA VAL A 3 14.31 11.91 11.95
C VAL A 3 13.46 10.72 11.51
N LEU A 4 12.37 10.42 12.22
CA LEU A 4 11.45 9.31 11.92
C LEU A 4 10.65 9.58 10.64
N LEU A 5 10.27 10.85 10.41
CA LEU A 5 9.64 11.30 9.16
C LEU A 5 10.60 11.20 7.97
N TRP A 6 11.88 11.54 8.16
CA TRP A 6 12.90 11.37 7.12
C TRP A 6 13.14 9.90 6.77
N ILE A 7 13.14 9.00 7.76
CA ILE A 7 13.24 7.55 7.53
C ILE A 7 12.04 7.04 6.73
N LEU A 8 10.81 7.43 7.10
CA LEU A 8 9.60 7.08 6.34
C LEU A 8 9.63 7.64 4.92
N ALA A 9 10.09 8.88 4.74
CA ALA A 9 10.23 9.51 3.42
C ALA A 9 11.26 8.79 2.53
N ILE A 10 12.40 8.38 3.09
CA ILE A 10 13.42 7.60 2.38
C ILE A 10 12.86 6.23 1.99
N CYS A 11 12.13 5.55 2.89
CA CYS A 11 11.46 4.29 2.58
C CYS A 11 10.45 4.43 1.44
N LEU A 12 9.67 5.51 1.41
CA LEU A 12 8.72 5.81 0.32
C LEU A 12 9.44 6.11 -1.01
N LEU A 13 10.54 6.88 -0.98
CA LEU A 13 11.34 7.18 -2.17
C LEU A 13 11.98 5.92 -2.78
N VAL A 14 12.54 5.04 -1.94
CA VAL A 14 13.10 3.76 -2.39
C VAL A 14 11.99 2.88 -2.98
N ALA A 15 10.81 2.82 -2.36
CA ALA A 15 9.66 2.10 -2.90
C ALA A 15 9.22 2.66 -4.26
N LEU A 16 9.22 3.98 -4.44
CA LEU A 16 8.89 4.68 -5.69
C LEU A 16 9.90 4.38 -6.80
N ILE A 17 11.21 4.42 -6.49
CA ILE A 17 12.28 4.07 -7.45
C ILE A 17 12.14 2.62 -7.92
N ILE A 18 11.82 1.70 -7.00
CA ILE A 18 11.56 0.30 -7.32
C ILE A 18 10.28 0.15 -8.16
N HIS A 19 9.24 0.93 -7.88
CA HIS A 19 7.98 0.93 -8.61
C HIS A 19 8.16 1.37 -10.07
N ILE A 20 8.88 2.48 -10.30
CA ILE A 20 9.16 3.04 -11.64
C ILE A 20 10.02 2.07 -12.46
N ARG A 21 11.07 1.48 -11.87
CA ARG A 21 11.97 0.57 -12.61
C ARG A 21 11.32 -0.74 -13.05
N ARG A 22 10.20 -1.15 -12.45
CA ARG A 22 9.60 -2.48 -12.66
C ARG A 22 8.25 -2.48 -13.38
N SER A 23 7.76 -1.34 -13.85
CA SER A 23 6.51 -1.26 -14.62
C SER A 23 6.62 -1.86 -16.04
N GLY A 24 7.83 -2.18 -16.51
CA GLY A 24 8.11 -2.51 -17.91
C GLY A 24 7.80 -3.93 -18.38
N GLU A 25 7.93 -4.97 -17.55
CA GLU A 25 7.77 -6.34 -18.07
C GLU A 25 7.35 -7.35 -16.98
N LYS A 26 6.42 -8.25 -17.36
CA LYS A 26 6.49 -9.74 -17.21
C LYS A 26 5.13 -10.38 -16.93
N GLU A 27 4.98 -11.60 -17.44
CA GLU A 27 3.88 -12.53 -17.16
C GLU A 27 3.53 -12.57 -15.66
N LYS A 28 2.21 -12.61 -15.40
CA LYS A 28 1.66 -12.66 -14.05
C LYS A 28 1.85 -14.06 -13.51
N ILE A 29 2.66 -14.16 -12.45
CA ILE A 29 2.79 -15.39 -11.70
C ILE A 29 1.54 -15.49 -10.82
N ASP A 30 0.90 -16.66 -10.79
CA ASP A 30 -0.23 -16.95 -9.88
C ASP A 30 0.12 -17.97 -8.77
N LYS A 31 1.12 -18.85 -9.00
CA LYS A 31 1.63 -19.82 -8.02
C LYS A 31 3.14 -19.62 -7.75
N GLY A 32 3.58 -19.80 -6.50
CA GLY A 32 4.98 -19.63 -6.09
C GLY A 32 5.32 -18.25 -5.50
N PHE A 33 6.50 -18.14 -4.86
CA PHE A 33 6.97 -16.90 -4.25
C PHE A 33 7.35 -15.86 -5.30
N SER A 34 6.69 -14.71 -5.29
CA SER A 34 7.03 -13.57 -6.14
C SER A 34 7.17 -12.32 -5.27
N PHE A 35 8.39 -11.80 -5.21
CA PHE A 35 8.72 -10.57 -4.47
C PHE A 35 8.30 -9.30 -5.23
N SER A 36 8.19 -9.36 -6.56
CA SER A 36 7.86 -8.21 -7.40
C SER A 36 6.35 -7.96 -7.45
N TYR A 37 5.89 -6.84 -6.88
CA TYR A 37 4.47 -6.42 -6.85
C TYR A 37 3.81 -6.50 -8.23
N TRP A 38 4.54 -6.10 -9.27
CA TRP A 38 4.04 -6.04 -10.65
C TRP A 38 3.74 -7.40 -11.27
N ARG A 39 4.49 -8.43 -10.90
CA ARG A 39 4.34 -9.81 -11.40
C ARG A 39 3.28 -10.62 -10.66
N LEU A 40 2.60 -10.05 -9.65
CA LEU A 40 1.51 -10.73 -8.97
C LEU A 40 0.21 -10.64 -9.78
N SER A 41 -0.55 -11.74 -9.78
CA SER A 41 -1.95 -11.73 -10.18
C SER A 41 -2.76 -10.72 -9.36
N TYR A 42 -3.82 -10.18 -9.95
CA TYR A 42 -4.67 -9.22 -9.25
C TYR A 42 -5.32 -9.80 -7.98
N ARG A 43 -5.57 -11.12 -7.95
CA ARG A 43 -6.02 -11.83 -6.74
C ARG A 43 -5.06 -11.65 -5.57
N ARG A 44 -3.76 -11.83 -5.79
CA ARG A 44 -2.75 -11.69 -4.73
C ARG A 44 -2.51 -10.23 -4.34
N LYS A 45 -2.66 -9.30 -5.29
CA LYS A 45 -2.66 -7.85 -4.99
C LYS A 45 -3.84 -7.49 -4.08
N PHE A 46 -5.04 -7.99 -4.37
CA PHE A 46 -6.23 -7.80 -3.52
C PHE A 46 -6.04 -8.35 -2.10
N ILE A 47 -5.55 -9.59 -1.97
CA ILE A 47 -5.25 -10.19 -0.66
C ILE A 47 -4.23 -9.33 0.10
N ARG A 48 -3.17 -8.84 -0.56
CA ARG A 48 -2.19 -7.95 0.07
C ARG A 48 -2.79 -6.61 0.52
N THR A 49 -3.73 -6.03 -0.23
CA THR A 49 -4.45 -4.81 0.18
C THR A 49 -5.22 -5.05 1.50
N LEU A 50 -5.80 -6.24 1.70
CA LEU A 50 -6.46 -6.61 2.96
C LEU A 50 -5.46 -6.81 4.10
N TRP A 51 -4.33 -7.47 3.84
CA TRP A 51 -3.24 -7.60 4.84
C TRP A 51 -2.55 -6.28 5.19
N PHE A 52 -2.83 -5.21 4.45
CA PHE A 52 -2.35 -3.86 4.78
C PHE A 52 -3.18 -3.17 5.86
N ILE A 53 -4.36 -3.69 6.21
CA ILE A 53 -5.24 -3.09 7.22
C ILE A 53 -4.54 -2.99 8.60
N PRO A 54 -3.86 -4.03 9.12
CA PRO A 54 -3.11 -3.89 10.38
C PRO A 54 -2.00 -2.84 10.32
N LEU A 55 -1.32 -2.71 9.18
CA LEU A 55 -0.29 -1.68 8.97
C LEU A 55 -0.90 -0.27 8.94
N ALA A 56 -2.07 -0.11 8.32
CA ALA A 56 -2.80 1.15 8.30
C ALA A 56 -3.22 1.61 9.71
N VAL A 57 -3.65 0.67 10.57
CA VAL A 57 -3.96 0.97 11.97
C VAL A 57 -2.72 1.46 12.72
N LEU A 58 -1.58 0.78 12.54
CA LEU A 58 -0.30 1.23 13.12
C LEU A 58 0.09 2.63 12.64
N ASP A 59 -0.09 2.92 11.36
CA ASP A 59 0.24 4.22 10.78
C ASP A 59 -0.61 5.35 11.39
N ILE A 60 -1.92 5.13 11.58
CA ILE A 60 -2.82 6.07 12.25
C ILE A 60 -2.38 6.32 13.71
N ILE A 61 -1.97 5.27 14.44
CA ILE A 61 -1.46 5.40 15.81
C ILE A 61 -0.18 6.24 15.83
N LEU A 62 0.73 6.02 14.87
CA LEU A 62 1.98 6.78 14.76
C LEU A 62 1.73 8.25 14.41
N VAL A 63 0.80 8.52 13.49
CA VAL A 63 0.37 9.89 13.14
C VAL A 63 -0.20 10.58 14.37
N HIS A 64 -1.08 9.92 15.13
CA HIS A 64 -1.63 10.49 16.36
C HIS A 64 -0.54 10.75 17.40
N ALA A 65 0.38 9.81 17.61
CA ALA A 65 1.48 9.95 18.56
C ALA A 65 2.43 11.10 18.18
N ALA A 66 2.66 11.32 16.89
CA ALA A 66 3.52 12.39 16.39
C ALA A 66 2.86 13.76 16.52
N TYR A 67 1.66 13.96 15.99
CA TYR A 67 1.03 15.27 15.92
C TYR A 67 0.18 15.63 17.13
N ARG A 68 -0.23 14.63 17.95
CA ARG A 68 -1.14 14.76 19.09
C ARG A 68 -2.42 15.54 18.77
N SER A 69 -2.85 15.51 17.50
CA SER A 69 -3.99 16.25 16.98
C SER A 69 -5.03 15.29 16.43
N TYR A 70 -6.24 15.33 17.00
CA TYR A 70 -7.36 14.51 16.54
C TYR A 70 -7.81 14.84 15.12
N VAL A 71 -7.74 16.12 14.72
CA VAL A 71 -8.13 16.55 13.36
C VAL A 71 -7.19 15.93 12.32
N ILE A 72 -5.86 16.03 12.53
CA ILE A 72 -4.86 15.44 11.63
C ILE A 72 -5.00 13.91 11.57
N THR A 73 -5.25 13.28 12.72
CA THR A 73 -5.46 11.83 12.81
C THR A 73 -6.70 11.38 12.04
N LEU A 74 -7.79 12.13 12.14
CA LEU A 74 -9.04 11.82 11.45
C LEU A 74 -8.89 12.00 9.93
N VAL A 75 -8.30 13.11 9.49
CA VAL A 75 -8.08 13.38 8.06
C VAL A 75 -7.17 12.32 7.43
N SER A 76 -6.07 11.97 8.11
CA SER A 76 -5.17 10.90 7.65
C SER A 76 -5.85 9.52 7.63
N GLY A 77 -6.64 9.18 8.64
CA GLY A 77 -7.40 7.93 8.68
C GLY A 77 -8.41 7.81 7.52
N VAL A 78 -9.16 8.88 7.26
CA VAL A 78 -10.10 8.93 6.12
C VAL A 78 -9.36 8.77 4.79
N PHE A 79 -8.23 9.46 4.63
CA PHE A 79 -7.41 9.36 3.43
C PHE A 79 -6.87 7.94 3.21
N ILE A 80 -6.30 7.31 4.25
CA ILE A 80 -5.78 5.94 4.19
C ILE A 80 -6.91 4.95 3.82
N LEU A 81 -8.07 5.09 4.45
CA LEU A 81 -9.24 4.25 4.16
C LEU A 81 -9.65 4.37 2.69
N ALA A 82 -9.74 5.59 2.16
CA ALA A 82 -10.10 5.84 0.77
C ALA A 82 -9.12 5.18 -0.20
N VAL A 83 -7.80 5.26 0.06
CA VAL A 83 -6.77 4.61 -0.77
C VAL A 83 -6.90 3.09 -0.74
N ILE A 84 -7.09 2.49 0.45
CA ILE A 84 -7.25 1.03 0.59
C ILE A 84 -8.48 0.55 -0.15
N LEU A 85 -9.62 1.25 -0.01
CA LEU A 85 -10.86 0.90 -0.71
C LEU A 85 -10.71 1.03 -2.22
N ALA A 86 -10.12 2.12 -2.72
CA ALA A 86 -9.87 2.31 -4.14
C ALA A 86 -9.00 1.18 -4.72
N GLN A 87 -7.91 0.81 -4.02
CA GLN A 87 -7.04 -0.29 -4.43
C GLN A 87 -7.75 -1.64 -4.37
N ALA A 88 -8.55 -1.89 -3.33
CA ALA A 88 -9.30 -3.13 -3.17
C ALA A 88 -10.32 -3.30 -4.31
N ILE A 89 -11.09 -2.25 -4.61
CA ILE A 89 -12.08 -2.26 -5.71
C ILE A 89 -11.39 -2.46 -7.06
N TYR A 90 -10.32 -1.71 -7.33
CA TYR A 90 -9.58 -1.83 -8.58
C TYR A 90 -9.02 -3.25 -8.77
N ASN A 91 -8.33 -3.77 -7.76
CA ASN A 91 -7.74 -5.11 -7.82
C ASN A 91 -8.81 -6.21 -7.91
N TYR A 92 -9.96 -6.04 -7.25
CA TYR A 92 -11.06 -6.99 -7.33
C TYR A 92 -11.70 -7.02 -8.72
N LYS A 93 -12.02 -5.85 -9.29
CA LYS A 93 -12.53 -5.74 -10.66
C LYS A 93 -11.59 -6.39 -11.66
N LYS A 94 -10.31 -6.03 -11.60
CA LYS A 94 -9.29 -6.58 -12.49
C LYS A 94 -9.07 -8.08 -12.30
N TRP A 95 -9.20 -8.60 -11.08
CA TRP A 95 -9.17 -10.03 -10.83
C TRP A 95 -10.35 -10.74 -11.52
N LYS A 96 -11.56 -10.18 -11.42
CA LYS A 96 -12.75 -10.73 -12.10
C LYS A 96 -12.68 -10.68 -13.62
N GLU A 97 -11.98 -9.71 -14.20
CA GLU A 97 -11.73 -9.64 -15.65
C GLU A 97 -10.65 -10.61 -16.14
N GLU A 98 -9.71 -11.02 -15.28
CA GLU A 98 -8.68 -12.01 -15.59
C GLU A 98 -9.09 -13.46 -15.34
N SER A 99 -10.24 -13.68 -14.68
CA SER A 99 -10.78 -15.02 -14.35
C SER A 99 -11.79 -15.46 -15.40
#